data_AF-A0A484XN82-F1
#
_entry.id   AF-A0A484XN82-F1
#
_cell.length_a   1.000
_cell.length_b   1.000
_cell.length_c   1.000
_cell.angle_alpha   90.00
_cell.angle_beta   90.00
_cell.angle_gamma   90.00
#
_symmetry.space_group_name_H-M   'P 1'
#
loop_
_entity.id
_entity.type
_entity.pdbx_description
1 polymer ?
#
loop_
_entity_poly.entity_id
_entity_poly.type
_entity_poly.pdbx_seq_one_letter_code
_entity_poly.pdbx_strand_id
1 'polypeptide(L)'
;MYGLVDQEAVSMHVVGNDSLPLNAVCKIGREDGRFGFVLESWGPKDRNRDYNQALDLVIERLISFGVTRLKAYIASADLRENIPDIEDRKLHNEEFVFF
;
A
#
# COMPACT_ATOMS: atom_id res chain seq x y z
N MET A 1 -28.51 -6.84 2.49
CA MET A 1 -27.64 -7.56 1.53
C MET A 1 -27.31 -6.57 0.43
N TYR A 2 -26.29 -5.73 0.65
CA TYR A 2 -25.86 -4.75 -0.36
C TYR A 2 -24.70 -5.37 -1.14
N GLY A 3 -24.92 -5.57 -2.43
CA GLY A 3 -23.93 -6.11 -3.34
C GLY A 3 -22.72 -5.19 -3.39
N LEU A 4 -21.55 -5.73 -3.06
CA LEU A 4 -20.27 -5.14 -3.39
C LEU A 4 -20.09 -5.37 -4.89
N VAL A 5 -20.68 -4.47 -5.69
CA VAL A 5 -20.28 -4.22 -7.07
C VAL A 5 -18.77 -3.96 -7.04
N ASP A 6 -18.01 -4.58 -7.93
CA ASP A 6 -16.61 -4.27 -8.19
C ASP A 6 -16.44 -2.75 -8.31
N GLN A 7 -16.10 -2.10 -7.20
CA GLN A 7 -15.70 -0.70 -7.22
C GLN A 7 -14.31 -0.70 -7.83
N GLU A 8 -14.17 -0.13 -9.03
CA GLU A 8 -12.87 0.26 -9.56
C GLU A 8 -12.10 0.94 -8.42
N ALA A 9 -10.90 0.42 -8.12
CA ALA A 9 -10.11 0.94 -7.01
C ALA A 9 -9.82 2.43 -7.24
N VAL A 10 -10.52 3.30 -6.51
CA VAL A 10 -10.36 4.75 -6.64
C VAL A 10 -8.98 5.11 -6.10
N SER A 11 -8.16 5.73 -6.95
CA SER A 11 -6.88 6.28 -6.54
C SER A 11 -7.11 7.45 -5.58
N MET A 12 -6.47 7.39 -4.42
CA MET A 12 -6.59 8.37 -3.34
C MET A 12 -5.21 8.86 -2.91
N HIS A 13 -5.15 9.80 -1.98
CA HIS A 13 -3.91 10.31 -1.41
C HIS A 13 -3.87 10.03 0.09
N VAL A 14 -2.69 9.72 0.62
CA VAL A 14 -2.50 9.67 2.08
C VAL A 14 -2.69 11.08 2.65
N VAL A 15 -3.51 11.21 3.69
CA VAL A 15 -3.78 12.50 4.34
C VAL A 15 -2.80 12.71 5.49
N GLY A 16 -2.13 13.86 5.53
CA GLY A 16 -1.22 14.29 6.59
C GLY A 16 -1.94 14.61 7.91
N ASN A 17 -1.16 14.87 8.97
CA ASN A 17 -1.71 15.23 10.28
C ASN A 17 -2.32 16.64 10.31
N ASP A 18 -1.97 17.47 9.35
CA ASP A 18 -2.59 18.78 9.07
C ASP A 18 -3.90 18.65 8.28
N SER A 19 -4.38 17.43 8.04
CA SER A 19 -5.57 17.12 7.23
C SER A 19 -5.44 17.50 5.75
N LEU A 20 -4.22 17.77 5.26
CA LEU A 20 -3.96 18.02 3.85
C LEU A 20 -3.49 16.74 3.14
N PRO A 21 -3.84 16.53 1.87
CA PRO A 21 -3.36 15.39 1.09
C PRO A 21 -1.85 15.52 0.82
N LEU A 22 -1.10 14.45 1.09
CA LEU A 22 0.29 14.32 0.69
C LEU A 22 0.38 14.00 -0.81
N ASN A 23 1.49 14.37 -1.44
CA ASN A 23 1.84 13.89 -2.77
C ASN A 23 2.35 12.44 -2.64
N ALA A 24 1.41 11.53 -2.39
CA ALA A 24 1.60 10.09 -2.29
C ALA A 24 0.27 9.39 -2.61
N VAL A 25 0.13 8.93 -3.85
CA VAL A 25 -1.04 8.21 -4.33
C VAL A 25 -1.09 6.81 -3.72
N CYS A 26 -2.27 6.38 -3.32
CA CYS A 26 -2.53 5.05 -2.80
C CYS A 26 -3.92 4.54 -3.22
N LYS A 27 -4.18 3.27 -2.93
CA LYS A 27 -5.48 2.64 -3.13
C LYS A 27 -5.70 1.57 -2.07
N ILE A 28 -6.97 1.29 -1.78
CA ILE A 28 -7.41 0.20 -0.92
C ILE A 28 -8.28 -0.70 -1.78
N GLY A 29 -7.91 -1.96 -1.91
CA GLY A 29 -8.59 -2.86 -2.84
C GLY A 29 -7.99 -4.24 -2.87
N ARG A 30 -8.46 -5.05 -3.83
CA ARG A 30 -7.92 -6.38 -4.09
C ARG A 30 -6.95 -6.35 -5.26
N GLU A 31 -5.74 -6.85 -5.04
CA GLU A 31 -4.75 -7.13 -6.08
C GLU A 31 -4.13 -8.49 -5.87
N ASP A 32 -4.00 -9.25 -6.96
CA ASP A 32 -3.42 -10.61 -6.94
C ASP A 32 -4.05 -11.51 -5.85
N GLY A 33 -5.37 -11.41 -5.66
CA GLY A 33 -6.13 -12.16 -4.66
C GLY A 33 -6.00 -11.65 -3.22
N ARG A 34 -5.15 -10.65 -2.93
CA ARG A 34 -4.95 -10.06 -1.61
C ARG A 34 -5.71 -8.74 -1.47
N PHE A 35 -6.46 -8.58 -0.39
CA PHE A 35 -7.03 -7.29 -0.03
C PHE A 35 -6.02 -6.52 0.83
N GLY A 36 -5.78 -5.25 0.51
CA GLY A 36 -4.83 -4.46 1.26
C GLY A 36 -4.75 -3.01 0.81
N PHE A 37 -3.70 -2.35 1.33
CA PHE A 37 -3.31 -1.00 0.98
C PHE A 37 -2.13 -1.06 0.02
N VAL A 38 -2.23 -0.35 -1.12
CA VAL A 38 -1.15 -0.23 -2.09
C VAL A 38 -0.72 1.23 -2.14
N LEU A 39 0.57 1.47 -1.89
CA LEU A 39 1.19 2.78 -2.00
C LEU A 39 1.95 2.86 -3.32
N GLU A 40 1.57 3.81 -4.19
CA GLU A 40 2.17 3.94 -5.51
C GLU A 40 3.62 4.46 -5.42
N SER A 41 4.50 3.92 -6.26
CA SER A 41 5.94 4.22 -6.24
C SER A 41 6.28 5.71 -6.34
N TRP A 42 7.35 6.13 -5.66
CA TRP A 42 8.04 7.38 -5.99
C TRP A 42 8.65 7.25 -7.39
N GLY A 43 8.22 8.11 -8.31
CA GLY A 43 8.66 8.11 -9.70
C GLY A 43 9.50 9.33 -10.08
N PRO A 44 9.84 9.45 -11.37
CA PRO A 44 10.59 10.60 -11.89
C PRO A 44 9.93 11.94 -11.53
N LYS A 45 10.77 12.97 -11.34
CA LYS A 45 10.35 14.33 -10.92
C LYS A 45 9.69 14.29 -9.53
N ASP A 46 8.55 14.95 -9.40
CA ASP A 46 7.81 15.11 -8.15
C ASP A 46 6.66 14.10 -7.98
N ARG A 47 6.59 13.03 -8.79
CA ARG A 47 5.50 12.04 -8.67
C ARG A 47 5.66 11.23 -7.38
N ASN A 48 4.70 11.36 -6.47
CA ASN A 48 4.72 10.69 -5.16
C ASN A 48 5.94 11.09 -4.31
N ARG A 49 6.36 12.36 -4.36
CA ARG A 49 7.55 12.85 -3.63
C ARG A 49 7.47 12.69 -2.11
N ASP A 50 6.26 12.59 -1.56
CA ASP A 50 6.01 12.44 -0.13
C ASP A 50 5.85 10.95 0.27
N TYR A 51 6.27 10.00 -0.60
CA TYR A 51 6.11 8.55 -0.38
C TYR A 51 6.60 8.08 1.00
N ASN A 52 7.81 8.48 1.41
CA ASN A 52 8.38 8.06 2.68
C ASN A 52 7.58 8.60 3.86
N GLN A 53 7.24 9.89 3.84
CA GLN A 53 6.40 10.52 4.87
C GLN A 53 5.03 9.85 4.96
N ALA A 54 4.44 9.52 3.81
CA ALA A 54 3.15 8.82 3.76
C ALA A 54 3.25 7.40 4.34
N LEU A 55 4.33 6.67 4.04
CA LEU A 55 4.57 5.34 4.60
C LEU A 55 4.76 5.40 6.12
N ASP A 56 5.56 6.34 6.62
CA ASP A 56 5.78 6.54 8.06
C ASP A 56 4.45 6.81 8.79
N LEU A 57 3.62 7.70 8.25
CA LEU A 57 2.30 8.00 8.82
C LEU A 57 1.35 6.81 8.78
N VAL A 58 1.36 6.01 7.72
CA VAL A 58 0.53 4.80 7.63
C VAL A 58 0.97 3.80 8.70
N ILE A 59 2.27 3.59 8.87
CA ILE A 59 2.83 2.71 9.89
C ILE A 59 2.46 3.20 11.30
N GLU A 60 2.68 4.49 11.59
CA GLU A 60 2.32 5.10 12.88
C GLU A 60 0.84 4.89 13.20
N ARG A 61 -0.05 5.11 12.22
CA ARG A 61 -1.49 4.91 12.38
C ARG A 61 -1.83 3.45 12.61
N LEU A 62 -1.25 2.51 11.86
CA LEU A 62 -1.46 1.08 12.07
C LEU A 62 -1.08 0.67 13.50
N ILE A 63 0.07 1.13 13.99
CA ILE A 63 0.53 0.90 15.37
C ILE A 63 -0.48 1.49 16.37
N SER A 64 -0.95 2.72 16.15
CA SER A 64 -1.93 3.37 17.02
C SER A 64 -3.27 2.64 17.09
N PHE A 65 -3.64 1.90 16.03
CA PHE A 65 -4.81 1.02 16.00
C PHE A 65 -4.54 -0.40 16.54
N GLY A 66 -3.34 -0.66 17.08
CA GLY A 66 -2.97 -1.94 17.67
C GLY A 66 -2.55 -3.00 16.66
N VAL A 67 -2.34 -2.63 15.40
CA VAL A 67 -1.75 -3.54 14.41
C VAL A 67 -0.28 -3.72 14.76
N THR A 68 0.14 -4.98 14.96
CA THR A 68 1.51 -5.33 15.40
C THR A 68 2.32 -6.05 14.32
N ARG A 69 1.65 -6.44 13.23
CA ARG A 69 2.20 -7.32 12.19
C ARG A 69 1.64 -6.97 10.83
N LEU A 70 2.45 -7.07 9.79
CA LEU A 70 2.05 -6.86 8.40
C LEU A 70 2.78 -7.80 7.45
N LYS A 71 2.16 -8.08 6.29
CA LYS A 71 2.82 -8.72 5.15
C LYS A 71 3.00 -7.67 4.07
N ALA A 72 4.23 -7.45 3.64
CA ALA A 72 4.54 -6.48 2.60
C ALA A 72 5.01 -7.17 1.33
N TYR A 73 4.45 -6.76 0.21
CA TYR A 73 4.69 -7.34 -1.11
C TYR A 73 5.07 -6.26 -2.11
N ILE A 74 5.91 -6.61 -3.09
CA ILE A 74 6.14 -5.73 -4.23
C ILE A 74 5.00 -5.89 -5.25
N ALA A 75 4.34 -4.79 -5.58
CA ALA A 75 3.16 -4.76 -6.45
C ALA A 75 3.37 -4.03 -7.79
N SER A 76 4.62 -3.71 -8.16
CA SER A 76 4.93 -3.07 -9.45
C SER A 76 4.55 -3.98 -10.62
N ALA A 77 3.98 -3.40 -11.70
CA ALA A 77 3.55 -4.13 -12.89
C ALA A 77 4.65 -5.05 -13.47
N ASP A 78 5.86 -4.53 -13.65
CA ASP A 78 6.97 -5.31 -14.20
C ASP A 78 7.28 -6.56 -13.36
N LEU A 79 7.32 -6.44 -12.04
CA LEU A 79 7.54 -7.59 -11.17
C LEU A 79 6.35 -8.53 -11.12
N ARG A 80 5.12 -8.05 -11.29
CA ARG A 80 3.94 -8.93 -11.40
C ARG A 80 3.98 -9.78 -12.66
N GLU A 81 4.50 -9.23 -13.75
CA GLU A 81 4.69 -9.95 -15.01
C GLU A 81 5.81 -10.99 -14.91
N ASN A 82 6.93 -10.63 -14.28
CA ASN A 82 8.13 -11.48 -14.22
C ASN A 82 8.15 -12.45 -13.03
N ILE A 83 7.45 -12.14 -11.95
CA ILE A 83 7.32 -12.95 -10.73
C ILE A 83 5.82 -13.06 -10.39
N PRO A 84 5.08 -13.95 -11.08
CA PRO A 84 3.61 -13.98 -10.99
C PRO A 84 3.09 -14.35 -9.59
N ASP A 85 3.77 -15.27 -8.91
CA ASP A 85 3.40 -15.66 -7.54
C ASP A 85 3.65 -14.48 -6.59
N ILE A 86 2.60 -14.08 -5.86
CA ILE A 86 2.68 -13.01 -4.88
C ILE A 86 3.54 -13.41 -3.68
N GLU A 87 3.62 -14.70 -3.33
CA GLU A 87 4.45 -15.15 -2.21
C GLU A 87 5.94 -15.01 -2.52
N ASP A 88 6.34 -15.12 -3.80
CA ASP A 88 7.71 -14.86 -4.25
C ASP A 88 8.04 -13.35 -4.29
N ARG A 89 7.04 -12.48 -4.15
CA ARG A 89 7.19 -11.02 -4.12
C ARG A 89 7.15 -10.42 -2.70
N LYS A 90 7.22 -11.24 -1.66
CA LYS A 90 7.35 -10.75 -0.28
C LYS A 90 8.66 -9.99 -0.08
N LEU A 91 8.59 -8.88 0.65
CA LEU A 91 9.76 -8.06 0.97
C LEU A 91 10.64 -8.65 2.09
N HIS A 92 10.16 -9.68 2.78
CA HIS A 92 10.85 -10.30 3.91
C HIS A 92 10.61 -11.82 3.92
N ASN A 93 11.57 -12.56 4.47
CA ASN A 93 11.52 -14.02 4.56
C ASN A 93 10.57 -14.53 5.65
N GLU A 94 10.33 -13.71 6.68
CA GLU A 94 9.40 -14.03 7.76
C GLU A 94 7.95 -14.08 7.28
N GLU A 95 7.05 -14.70 8.03
CA GLU A 95 5.63 -14.66 7.68
C GLU A 95 5.05 -13.24 7.82
N PHE A 96 5.57 -12.44 8.76
CA PHE A 96 5.15 -11.07 9.03
C PHE A 96 6.35 -10.18 9.39
N VAL A 97 6.29 -8.89 9.06
CA VAL A 97 7.11 -7.84 9.70
C VAL A 97 6.40 -7.41 10.97
N PHE A 98 7.18 -7.24 12.04
CA PHE A 98 6.74 -6.70 13.31
C PHE A 98 7.19 -5.24 13.42
N PHE A 99 6.37 -4.41 14.07
CA PHE A 99 6.75 -3.03 14.41
C PHE A 99 7.62 -2.97 15.66
#